data_AF-L7L795-F1
#
_entry.id   AF-L7L795-F1
#
_cell.length_a   1.000
_cell.length_b   1.000
_cell.length_c   1.000
_cell.angle_alpha   90.00
_cell.angle_beta   90.00
_cell.angle_gamma   90.00
#
_symmetry.space_group_name_H-M   'P 1'
#
loop_
_entity.id
_entity.type
_entity.pdbx_description
1 polymer ?
#
loop_
_entity_poly.entity_id
_entity_poly.type
_entity_poly.pdbx_seq_one_letter_code
_entity_poly.pdbx_strand_id
1 'polypeptide(L)'
;MTALNETFARHRLRPATVDVFGVPWPAYKAYAVLAGLLTVVTVLAFGGPGVTAMWASAVVVLTVWWGQRAALSGRWDHGGRDHHARS
;
A
#
# COMPACT_ATOMS: atom_id res chain seq x y z
N MET A 1 -15.17 22.38 -21.64
CA MET A 1 -15.35 21.92 -20.24
C MET A 1 -14.68 20.57 -19.96
N THR A 2 -13.57 20.22 -20.65
CA THR A 2 -12.95 18.88 -20.57
C THR A 2 -11.64 18.86 -19.76
N ALA A 3 -10.94 20.00 -19.68
CA ALA A 3 -9.64 20.12 -19.01
C ALA A 3 -9.69 20.03 -17.46
N LEU A 4 -10.81 20.43 -16.84
CA LEU A 4 -11.00 20.33 -15.39
C LEU A 4 -11.20 18.87 -14.92
N ASN A 5 -11.87 18.04 -15.73
CA ASN A 5 -12.12 16.64 -15.37
C ASN A 5 -10.82 15.81 -15.38
N GLU A 6 -9.92 16.07 -16.33
CA GLU A 6 -8.63 15.40 -16.41
C GLU A 6 -7.70 15.74 -15.23
N THR A 7 -7.79 16.96 -14.70
CA THR A 7 -6.98 17.39 -13.56
C THR A 7 -7.44 16.71 -12.27
N PHE A 8 -8.75 16.58 -12.04
CA PHE A 8 -9.29 15.82 -10.90
C PHE A 8 -9.06 14.31 -11.03
N ALA A 9 -9.19 13.75 -12.25
CA ALA A 9 -8.90 12.36 -12.51
C ALA A 9 -7.42 12.03 -12.20
N ARG A 10 -6.47 12.86 -12.65
CA ARG A 10 -5.04 12.67 -12.35
C ARG A 10 -4.71 12.81 -10.86
N HIS A 11 -5.43 13.66 -10.13
CA HIS A 11 -5.18 13.85 -8.70
C HIS A 11 -5.62 12.66 -7.84
N ARG A 12 -6.69 11.95 -8.23
CA ARG A 12 -7.18 10.75 -7.53
C ARG A 12 -6.38 9.48 -7.82
N LEU A 13 -5.42 9.54 -8.74
CA LEU A 13 -4.63 8.40 -9.20
C LEU A 13 -3.17 8.44 -8.72
N ARG A 14 -2.72 9.55 -8.13
CA ARG A 14 -1.38 9.61 -7.56
C ARG A 14 -1.37 8.80 -6.26
N PRO A 15 -0.58 7.71 -6.17
CA PRO A 15 -0.33 7.05 -4.90
C PRO A 15 0.18 8.10 -3.92
N ALA A 16 -0.34 8.15 -2.70
CA ALA A 16 0.23 8.99 -1.66
C ALA A 16 1.72 8.64 -1.54
N THR A 17 2.59 9.64 -1.68
CA THR A 17 4.04 9.47 -1.58
C THR A 17 4.53 10.08 -0.28
N VAL A 18 5.44 9.39 0.40
CA VAL A 18 6.13 9.84 1.60
C VAL A 18 7.60 10.00 1.25
N ASP A 19 8.22 11.09 1.70
CA ASP A 19 9.66 11.29 1.51
C ASP A 19 10.44 10.44 2.52
N VAL A 20 11.33 9.58 2.01
CA VAL A 20 12.18 8.71 2.80
C VAL A 20 13.63 8.97 2.37
N PHE A 21 14.40 9.65 3.22
CA PHE A 21 15.79 10.06 2.94
C PHE A 21 15.94 10.86 1.62
N GLY A 22 14.99 11.73 1.29
CA GLY A 22 15.00 12.52 0.05
C GLY A 22 14.49 11.77 -1.17
N VAL A 23 14.01 10.53 -1.01
CA VAL A 23 13.43 9.72 -2.09
C VAL A 23 11.92 9.62 -1.89
N PRO A 24 11.10 10.05 -2.87
CA PRO A 24 9.65 9.91 -2.79
C PRO A 24 9.26 8.43 -2.92
N TRP A 25 8.85 7.83 -1.82
CA TRP A 25 8.38 6.45 -1.76
C TRP A 25 6.86 6.39 -1.79
N PRO A 26 6.25 5.41 -2.47
CA PRO A 26 4.84 5.14 -2.29
C PRO A 26 4.55 4.80 -0.82
N ALA A 27 3.57 5.47 -0.21
CA ALA A 27 3.27 5.35 1.21
C ALA A 27 3.01 3.90 1.63
N TYR A 28 2.34 3.10 0.78
CA TYR A 28 2.10 1.67 1.04
C TYR A 28 3.40 0.87 1.24
N LYS A 29 4.47 1.25 0.54
CA LYS A 29 5.77 0.58 0.65
C LYS A 29 6.43 0.94 1.99
N ALA A 30 6.32 2.19 2.42
CA ALA A 30 6.81 2.63 3.72
C ALA A 30 6.05 1.94 4.88
N TYR A 31 4.72 1.84 4.79
CA TYR A 31 3.91 1.13 5.80
C TYR A 31 4.27 -0.35 5.89
N ALA A 32 4.48 -1.03 4.76
CA ALA A 32 4.90 -2.43 4.76
C ALA A 32 6.24 -2.64 5.47
N VAL A 33 7.23 -1.78 5.21
CA VAL A 33 8.54 -1.84 5.87
C VAL A 33 8.43 -1.57 7.37
N LEU A 34 7.66 -0.54 7.77
CA LEU A 34 7.46 -0.21 9.19
C LEU A 34 6.75 -1.34 9.93
N ALA A 35 5.72 -1.95 9.34
CA ALA A 35 5.01 -3.08 9.94
C ALA A 35 5.93 -4.31 10.10
N GLY A 36 6.75 -4.61 9.09
CA GLY A 36 7.76 -5.67 9.18
C GLY A 36 8.78 -5.41 10.29
N LEU A 37 9.31 -4.20 10.37
CA LEU A 37 10.25 -3.79 11.40
C LEU A 37 9.66 -3.90 12.81
N LEU A 38 8.43 -3.39 13.00
CA LEU A 38 7.71 -3.50 14.27
C LEU A 38 7.55 -4.97 14.68
N THR A 39 7.23 -5.85 13.74
CA THR A 39 7.09 -7.28 14.01
C THR A 39 8.39 -7.90 14.50
N VAL A 40 9.53 -7.59 13.88
CA VAL A 40 10.85 -8.07 14.35
C VAL A 40 11.10 -7.60 15.77
N VAL A 41 10.91 -6.30 16.03
CA VAL A 41 11.11 -5.71 17.37
C VAL A 41 10.21 -6.39 18.40
N THR A 42 8.94 -6.62 18.08
CA THR A 42 8.00 -7.32 18.97
C THR A 42 8.47 -8.73 19.28
N VAL A 43 8.81 -9.54 18.27
CA VAL A 43 9.24 -10.93 18.50
C VAL A 43 10.50 -10.98 19.36
N LEU A 44 11.49 -10.12 19.08
CA LEU A 44 12.73 -10.08 19.86
C LEU A 44 12.50 -9.54 21.28
N ALA A 45 11.63 -8.54 21.47
CA ALA A 45 11.30 -8.01 22.78
C ALA A 45 10.63 -9.05 23.70
N PHE A 46 9.87 -9.99 23.13
CA PHE A 46 9.29 -11.13 23.86
C PHE A 46 10.25 -12.32 24.00
N GLY A 47 11.53 -12.18 23.62
CA GLY A 47 12.53 -13.24 23.72
C GLY A 47 12.36 -14.35 22.68
N GLY A 48 11.65 -14.09 21.58
CA GLY A 48 11.47 -15.06 20.50
C GLY A 48 12.76 -15.31 19.71
N PRO A 49 12.89 -16.47 19.05
CA PRO A 49 14.05 -16.78 18.22
C PRO A 49 14.12 -15.87 16.98
N GLY A 50 15.33 -15.55 16.53
CA GLY A 50 15.54 -14.75 15.32
C GLY A 50 14.90 -15.36 14.06
N VAL A 51 14.86 -16.69 13.97
CA VAL A 51 14.17 -17.41 12.88
C VAL A 51 12.67 -17.10 12.86
N THR A 52 12.03 -17.07 14.03
CA THR A 52 10.60 -16.71 14.14
C THR A 52 10.36 -15.25 13.77
N ALA A 53 11.24 -14.34 14.19
CA ALA A 53 11.15 -12.92 13.82
C ALA A 53 11.28 -12.72 12.30
N MET A 54 12.17 -13.48 11.65
CA MET A 54 12.39 -13.42 10.21
C MET A 54 11.15 -13.90 9.43
N TRP A 55 10.57 -15.04 9.78
CA TRP A 55 9.36 -15.54 9.13
C TRP A 55 8.13 -14.67 9.40
N ALA A 56 7.93 -14.23 10.65
CA ALA A 56 6.80 -13.38 11.01
C ALA A 56 6.85 -12.04 10.27
N SER A 57 8.02 -11.40 10.20
CA SER A 57 8.19 -10.14 9.46
C SER A 57 8.00 -10.33 7.96
N ALA A 58 8.51 -11.41 7.37
CA ALA A 58 8.29 -11.71 5.95
C ALA A 58 6.80 -11.85 5.61
N VAL A 59 6.04 -12.59 6.43
CA VAL A 59 4.58 -12.75 6.26
C VAL A 59 3.89 -11.40 6.38
N VAL A 60 4.18 -10.61 7.42
CA VAL A 60 3.54 -9.30 7.63
C VAL A 60 3.82 -8.34 6.47
N VAL A 61 5.09 -8.24 6.03
CA VAL A 61 5.46 -7.39 4.89
C VAL A 61 4.69 -7.82 3.64
N LEU A 62 4.63 -9.13 3.38
CA LEU A 62 3.93 -9.66 2.22
C LEU A 62 2.42 -9.37 2.29
N THR A 63 1.78 -9.63 3.43
CA THR A 63 0.34 -9.37 3.63
C THR A 63 0.00 -7.89 3.49
N VAL A 64 0.78 -6.99 4.08
CA VAL A 64 0.55 -5.54 4.00
C VAL A 64 0.76 -5.04 2.57
N TRP A 65 1.83 -5.50 1.92
CA TRP A 65 2.12 -5.12 0.55
C TRP A 65 1.03 -5.59 -0.43
N TRP A 66 0.62 -6.85 -0.35
CA TRP A 66 -0.43 -7.40 -1.19
C TRP A 66 -1.81 -6.83 -0.85
N GLY A 67 -2.13 -6.65 0.43
CA GLY A 67 -3.40 -6.07 0.86
C GLY A 67 -3.62 -4.65 0.34
N GLN A 68 -2.59 -3.79 0.44
CA GLN A 68 -2.69 -2.44 -0.13
C GLN A 68 -2.67 -2.43 -1.66
N ARG A 69 -1.92 -3.33 -2.30
CA ARG A 69 -1.92 -3.47 -3.76
C ARG A 69 -3.30 -3.90 -4.28
N ALA A 70 -3.94 -4.87 -3.63
CA ALA A 70 -5.27 -5.36 -3.96
C ALA A 70 -6.35 -4.28 -3.75
N ALA A 71 -6.26 -3.50 -2.67
CA ALA A 71 -7.16 -2.37 -2.43
C ALA A 71 -7.02 -1.28 -3.50
N LEU A 72 -5.79 -1.02 -3.95
CA LEU A 72 -5.54 -0.10 -5.06
C LEU A 72 -6.07 -0.63 -6.39
N SER A 73 -5.97 -1.93 -6.68
CA SER A 73 -6.47 -2.54 -7.92
C SER A 73 -8.00 -2.65 -7.96
N GLY A 74 -8.65 -3.06 -6.85
CA GLY A 74 -10.11 -3.23 -6.80
C GLY A 74 -10.90 -1.92 -6.99
N ARG A 75 -10.28 -0.77 -6.72
CA ARG A 75 -10.86 0.56 -6.99
C ARG A 75 -11.03 0.83 -8.49
N TRP A 76 -10.20 0.24 -9.35
CA TRP A 76 -10.29 0.46 -10.80
C TRP A 76 -11.45 -0.31 -11.45
N ASP A 77 -11.79 -1.48 -10.91
CA ASP A 77 -12.88 -2.32 -11.45
C ASP A 77 -14.28 -1.74 -11.21
N HIS A 78 -14.43 -0.81 -10.26
CA HIS A 78 -15.71 -0.17 -9.98
C HIS A 78 -16.03 0.98 -10.95
N GLY A 79 -15.01 1.61 -11.57
CA GLY A 79 -15.22 2.74 -12.47
C GLY A 79 -15.77 2.36 -13.85
N GLY A 80 -15.58 1.11 -14.30
CA GLY A 80 -16.01 0.67 -15.62
C GLY A 80 -17.51 0.33 -15.72
N ARG A 81 -18.14 -0.10 -14.62
CA ARG A 81 -19.52 -0.61 -14.66
C ARG A 81 -20.59 0.49 -14.74
N ASP A 82 -20.29 1.68 -14.26
CA ASP A 82 -21.25 2.80 -14.23
C ASP A 82 -21.49 3.40 -15.62
N HIS A 83 -20.62 3.11 -16.60
CA HIS A 83 -20.74 3.58 -17.97
C HIS A 83 -21.71 2.74 -18.83
N HIS A 84 -22.05 1.52 -18.40
CA HIS A 84 -22.90 0.61 -19.17
C HIS A 84 -24.39 0.62 -18.74
N ALA A 85 -24.74 1.33 -17.67
CA ALA A 85 -26.12 1.41 -17.17
C ALA A 85 -26.92 2.62 -17.70
N ARG A 86 -26.35 3.41 -18.63
CA ARG A 86 -26.99 4.62 -19.19
C ARG A 86 -27.24 4.57 -20.71
N SER A 87 -27.07 3.41 -21.34
CA SER A 87 -27.40 3.21 -22.77
C SER A 87 -28.80 2.65 -22.95
#